data_AF-X8CF19-F1
#
_entry.id   AF-X8CF19-F1
#
_cell.length_a   1.000
_cell.length_b   1.000
_cell.length_c   1.000
_cell.angle_alpha   90.00
_cell.angle_beta   90.00
_cell.angle_gamma   90.00
#
_symmetry.space_group_name_H-M   'P 1'
#
loop_
_entity.id
_entity.type
_entity.pdbx_description
1 polymer ?
#
loop_
_entity_poly.entity_id
_entity_poly.type
_entity_poly.pdbx_seq_one_letter_code
_entity_poly.pdbx_strand_id
1 'polypeptide(L)'
;MVIGGVEVPAGDVMMLLLAGANRDPAEYDRSDVFDPERKNLRHLGFGRGAHYCLGAPLARMEASVALAAVAARFPNARLDGEPQYKTNVTLRGLSQLTLAI
;
A
#
# COMPACT_ATOMS: atom_id res chain seq x y z
N MET A 1 -7.40 -5.59 -27.16
CA MET A 1 -7.84 -4.24 -26.71
C MET A 1 -6.64 -3.31 -26.68
N VAL A 2 -6.79 -1.99 -26.49
CA VAL A 2 -5.66 -1.06 -26.37
C VAL A 2 -5.66 -0.41 -24.99
N ILE A 3 -4.53 -0.43 -24.28
CA ILE A 3 -4.35 0.20 -22.97
C ILE A 3 -3.08 1.05 -23.01
N GLY A 4 -3.18 2.34 -22.66
CA GLY A 4 -2.01 3.22 -22.66
C GLY A 4 -1.30 3.32 -24.01
N GLY A 5 -2.03 3.14 -25.11
CA GLY A 5 -1.47 3.09 -26.47
C GLY A 5 -0.86 1.75 -26.88
N VAL A 6 -0.89 0.72 -26.02
CA VAL A 6 -0.34 -0.61 -26.29
C VAL A 6 -1.46 -1.59 -26.63
N GLU A 7 -1.32 -2.34 -27.72
CA GLU A 7 -2.22 -3.43 -28.06
C GLU A 7 -2.03 -4.62 -27.10
N VAL A 8 -3.13 -5.12 -26.56
CA VAL A 8 -3.21 -6.28 -25.65
C VAL A 8 -4.08 -7.35 -26.33
N PRO A 9 -3.46 -8.38 -26.93
CA PRO A 9 -4.13 -9.56 -27.48
C PRO A 9 -5.03 -10.28 -26.46
N ALA A 10 -6.00 -11.04 -26.99
CA ALA A 10 -6.83 -11.89 -26.15
C ALA A 10 -5.99 -13.05 -25.56
N GLY A 11 -6.08 -13.26 -24.26
CA GLY A 11 -5.33 -14.29 -23.54
C GLY A 11 -4.05 -13.82 -22.86
N ASP A 12 -3.61 -12.58 -23.13
CA ASP A 12 -2.42 -12.00 -22.49
C ASP A 12 -2.62 -11.78 -20.99
N VAL A 13 -1.54 -11.97 -20.24
CA VAL A 13 -1.50 -11.76 -18.79
C VAL A 13 -0.93 -10.38 -18.50
N MET A 14 -1.66 -9.60 -17.71
CA MET A 14 -1.21 -8.28 -17.26
C MET A 14 -0.97 -8.27 -15.75
N MET A 15 0.18 -7.75 -15.34
CA MET A 15 0.46 -7.44 -13.95
C MET A 15 0.20 -5.95 -13.70
N LEU A 16 -0.75 -5.65 -12.81
CA LEU A 16 -1.08 -4.27 -12.46
C LEU A 16 -0.20 -3.78 -11.32
N LEU A 17 0.56 -2.72 -11.56
CA LEU A 17 1.42 -2.08 -10.55
C LEU A 17 0.62 -1.12 -9.68
N LEU A 18 -0.19 -1.66 -8.76
CA LEU A 18 -1.07 -0.87 -7.89
C LEU A 18 -0.32 0.18 -7.05
N ALA A 19 0.92 -0.14 -6.64
CA ALA A 19 1.76 0.80 -5.90
C ALA A 19 2.20 2.02 -6.75
N GLY A 20 2.33 1.84 -8.07
CA GLY A 20 2.59 2.94 -9.00
C GLY A 20 1.36 3.83 -9.15
N ALA A 21 0.18 3.23 -9.37
CA ALA A 21 -1.08 3.97 -9.43
C ALA A 21 -1.40 4.73 -8.13
N ASN A 22 -1.08 4.15 -6.97
CA ASN A 22 -1.24 4.82 -5.66
C ASN A 22 -0.26 5.98 -5.43
N ARG A 23 0.72 6.17 -6.32
CA ARG A 23 1.68 7.28 -6.30
C ARG A 23 1.60 8.15 -7.56
N ASP A 24 0.55 8.01 -8.36
CA ASP A 24 0.41 8.76 -9.60
C ASP A 24 0.26 10.26 -9.31
N PRO A 25 1.20 11.12 -9.76
CA PRO A 25 1.12 12.57 -9.55
C PRO A 25 -0.05 13.22 -10.31
N ALA A 26 -0.64 12.54 -11.30
CA ALA A 26 -1.85 13.01 -11.98
C ALA A 26 -3.11 12.86 -11.10
N GLU A 27 -3.10 11.94 -10.13
CA GLU A 27 -4.21 11.71 -9.19
C GLU A 27 -3.94 12.32 -7.80
N TYR A 28 -2.68 12.30 -7.35
CA TYR A 28 -2.28 12.68 -6.00
C TYR A 28 -1.18 13.75 -6.01
N ASP A 29 -1.49 14.97 -5.58
CA ASP A 29 -0.46 15.98 -5.31
C ASP A 29 0.51 15.49 -4.22
N ARG A 30 1.80 15.79 -4.34
CA ARG A 30 2.86 15.29 -3.43
C ARG A 30 2.73 13.78 -3.15
N SER A 31 2.59 12.96 -4.19
CA SER A 31 2.22 11.54 -4.10
C SER A 31 3.21 10.66 -3.30
N ASP A 32 4.45 11.08 -3.14
CA ASP A 32 5.47 10.40 -2.34
C ASP A 32 5.46 10.81 -0.85
N VAL A 33 4.69 11.83 -0.48
CA VAL A 33 4.62 12.33 0.90
C VAL A 33 3.48 11.66 1.66
N PHE A 34 3.80 11.11 2.83
CA PHE A 34 2.80 10.66 3.78
C PHE A 34 2.08 11.85 4.42
N ASP A 35 0.80 11.99 4.12
CA ASP A 35 -0.06 13.08 4.58
C ASP A 35 -1.34 12.49 5.22
N PRO A 36 -1.43 12.44 6.56
CA PRO A 36 -2.62 11.94 7.27
C PRO A 36 -3.90 12.74 6.99
N GLU A 37 -3.78 13.99 6.57
CA GLU A 37 -4.92 14.88 6.32
C GLU A 37 -5.36 14.87 4.85
N ARG A 38 -4.70 14.06 4.01
CA ARG A 38 -5.03 13.95 2.59
C ARG A 38 -6.51 13.57 2.39
N LYS A 39 -7.24 14.49 1.77
CA LYS A 39 -8.66 14.30 1.42
C LYS A 39 -8.80 13.46 0.16
N ASN A 40 -9.93 12.76 0.01
CA ASN A 40 -10.30 12.00 -1.20
C ASN A 40 -9.33 10.86 -1.59
N LEU A 41 -8.95 10.00 -0.64
CA LEU A 41 -8.14 8.81 -0.91
C LEU A 41 -8.93 7.74 -1.69
N ARG A 42 -8.54 7.52 -2.95
CA ARG A 42 -9.10 6.47 -3.83
C ARG A 42 -8.07 5.38 -4.12
N HIS A 43 -7.31 4.99 -3.10
CA HIS A 43 -6.22 4.04 -3.24
C HIS A 43 -6.71 2.66 -3.71
N LEU A 44 -5.88 1.99 -4.52
CA LEU A 44 -6.10 0.65 -5.04
C LEU A 44 -5.45 -0.43 -4.17
N GLY A 45 -5.12 -0.13 -2.91
CA GLY A 45 -4.44 -1.08 -2.01
C GLY A 45 -5.23 -2.37 -1.73
N PHE A 46 -6.56 -2.33 -1.91
CA PHE A 46 -7.46 -3.47 -1.79
C PHE A 46 -7.99 -3.96 -3.16
N GLY A 47 -7.37 -3.51 -4.25
CA GLY A 47 -7.88 -3.73 -5.61
C GLY A 47 -9.16 -2.95 -5.89
N ARG A 48 -9.87 -3.35 -6.97
CA ARG A 48 -11.16 -2.77 -7.38
C ARG A 48 -11.92 -3.76 -8.27
N GLY A 49 -13.24 -3.60 -8.36
CA GLY A 49 -14.10 -4.41 -9.22
C GLY A 49 -14.59 -5.70 -8.56
N ALA A 50 -14.92 -6.70 -9.37
CA ALA A 50 -15.51 -7.96 -8.90
C ALA A 50 -14.64 -8.73 -7.90
N HIS A 51 -13.32 -8.54 -7.95
CA HIS A 51 -12.34 -9.15 -7.05
C HIS A 51 -11.79 -8.16 -6.01
N TYR A 52 -12.55 -7.11 -5.69
CA TYR A 52 -12.20 -6.23 -4.57
C TYR A 52 -12.00 -7.06 -3.29
N CYS A 53 -10.98 -6.71 -2.52
CA CYS A 53 -10.57 -7.51 -1.37
C CYS A 53 -11.73 -7.72 -0.38
N LEU A 54 -12.18 -8.97 -0.26
CA LEU A 54 -13.24 -9.36 0.66
C LEU A 54 -12.88 -9.01 2.11
N GLY A 55 -11.60 -9.13 2.47
CA GLY A 55 -11.07 -8.83 3.80
C GLY A 55 -10.84 -7.34 4.08
N ALA A 56 -11.12 -6.42 3.14
CA ALA A 56 -10.78 -5.01 3.30
C ALA A 56 -11.41 -4.34 4.55
N PRO A 57 -12.65 -4.68 4.99
CA PRO A 57 -13.19 -4.15 6.25
C PRO A 57 -12.42 -4.67 7.47
N LEU A 58 -12.10 -5.97 7.51
CA LEU A 58 -11.37 -6.59 8.62
C LEU A 58 -9.95 -6.03 8.71
N ALA A 59 -9.22 -5.99 7.59
CA ALA A 59 -7.86 -5.46 7.55
C ALA A 59 -7.77 -4.01 8.04
N ARG A 60 -8.78 -3.18 7.73
CA ARG A 60 -8.85 -1.80 8.24
C ARG A 60 -9.06 -1.77 9.75
N MET A 61 -9.94 -2.62 10.27
CA MET A 61 -10.17 -2.73 11.72
C MET A 61 -8.90 -3.18 12.43
N GLU A 62 -8.26 -4.25 11.94
CA GLU A 62 -7.01 -4.77 12.49
C GLU A 62 -5.91 -3.72 12.49
N ALA A 63 -5.71 -3.02 11.36
CA ALA A 63 -4.72 -1.94 11.27
C ALA A 63 -5.01 -0.80 12.25
N SER A 64 -6.28 -0.41 12.40
CA SER A 64 -6.68 0.65 13.33
C SER A 64 -6.35 0.27 14.78
N VAL A 65 -6.67 -0.96 15.19
CA VAL A 65 -6.40 -1.46 16.53
C VAL A 65 -4.89 -1.62 16.76
N ALA A 66 -4.19 -2.28 15.85
CA ALA A 66 -2.77 -2.58 15.99
C ALA A 66 -1.91 -1.31 16.00
N LEU A 67 -2.12 -0.39 15.06
CA LEU A 67 -1.35 0.85 14.98
C LEU A 67 -1.60 1.75 16.19
N ALA A 68 -2.86 1.87 16.64
CA ALA A 68 -3.19 2.64 17.83
C ALA A 68 -2.54 2.05 19.10
N ALA A 69 -2.60 0.73 19.28
CA ALA A 69 -2.01 0.06 20.42
C ALA A 69 -0.48 0.21 20.46
N VAL A 70 0.20 0.02 19.31
CA VAL A 70 1.66 0.18 19.21
C VAL A 70 2.07 1.63 19.49
N ALA A 71 1.40 2.61 18.88
CA ALA A 71 1.71 4.02 19.08
C ALA A 71 1.50 4.46 20.54
N ALA A 72 0.43 3.99 21.20
CA ALA A 72 0.17 4.28 22.61
C ALA A 72 1.19 3.63 23.54
N ARG A 73 1.63 2.40 23.23
CA ARG A 73 2.55 1.64 24.09
C ARG A 73 4.00 2.10 23.97
N PHE A 74 4.42 2.58 22.80
CA PHE A 74 5.78 2.99 22.49
C PHE A 74 5.82 4.37 21.82
N PRO A 75 5.41 5.44 22.53
CA PRO A 75 5.26 6.78 21.94
C PRO A 75 6.58 7.40 21.44
N ASN A 76 7.72 6.91 21.96
CA ASN A 76 9.06 7.38 21.61
C ASN A 76 9.84 6.36 20.79
N ALA A 77 9.16 5.37 20.18
CA ALA A 77 9.82 4.41 19.31
C ALA A 77 10.50 5.12 18.13
N ARG A 78 11.74 4.75 17.86
CA ARG A 78 12.53 5.21 16.72
C ARG A 78 13.11 4.01 15.98
N LEU A 79 13.37 4.17 14.68
CA LEU A 79 14.06 3.16 13.90
C LEU A 79 15.47 2.93 14.48
N ASP A 80 15.85 1.67 14.63
CA ASP A 80 17.18 1.24 15.06
C ASP A 80 17.81 0.35 13.99
N GLY A 81 18.06 0.96 12.84
CA GLY A 81 18.53 0.31 11.63
C GLY A 81 17.56 0.45 10.46
N GLU A 82 18.05 0.11 9.26
CA GLU A 82 17.27 0.18 8.03
C GLU A 82 16.20 -0.93 7.99
N PRO A 83 14.95 -0.62 7.62
CA PRO A 83 13.91 -1.62 7.43
C PRO A 83 14.30 -2.64 6.34
N GLN A 84 14.19 -3.93 6.65
CA GLN A 84 14.48 -4.98 5.69
C GLN A 84 13.19 -5.48 5.05
N TYR A 85 13.18 -5.58 3.72
CA TYR A 85 12.03 -6.03 2.95
C TYR A 85 12.20 -7.46 2.45
N LYS A 86 11.07 -8.18 2.34
CA LYS A 86 11.03 -9.48 1.69
C LYS A 86 11.31 -9.33 0.19
N THR A 87 12.10 -10.24 -0.37
CA THR A 87 12.30 -10.37 -1.83
C THR A 87 11.04 -10.99 -2.46
N ASN A 88 10.03 -10.16 -2.71
CA ASN A 88 8.76 -10.58 -3.28
C ASN A 88 8.22 -9.53 -4.26
N VAL A 89 7.77 -9.99 -5.43
CA VAL A 89 7.20 -9.15 -6.49
C VAL A 89 5.69 -8.90 -6.31
N THR A 90 4.98 -9.75 -5.58
CA THR A 90 3.52 -9.67 -5.43
C THR A 90 3.09 -8.91 -4.18
N LEU A 91 3.70 -9.23 -3.03
CA LEU A 91 3.37 -8.61 -1.75
C LEU A 91 4.60 -7.96 -1.13
N ARG A 92 4.62 -6.63 -1.12
CA ARG A 92 5.63 -5.85 -0.40
C ARG A 92 5.35 -5.93 1.09
N GLY A 93 6.35 -6.35 1.85
CA GLY A 93 6.26 -6.42 3.31
C GLY A 93 7.64 -6.45 3.94
N LEU A 94 7.73 -5.96 5.17
CA LEU A 94 8.96 -6.01 5.95
C LEU A 94 9.23 -7.46 6.39
N SER A 95 10.47 -7.91 6.26
CA SER A 95 10.98 -9.10 6.93
C SER A 95 11.44 -8.76 8.36
N GLN A 96 11.94 -7.55 8.56
CA GLN A 96 12.41 -7.07 9.86
C GLN A 96 12.25 -5.55 9.97
N LEU A 97 11.85 -5.10 11.16
CA LEU A 97 11.81 -3.69 11.55
C LEU A 97 12.30 -3.58 13.00
N THR A 98 13.55 -3.17 13.19
CA THR A 98 14.12 -3.00 14.52
C THR A 98 13.80 -1.60 15.04
N LEU A 99 13.34 -1.51 16.27
CA LEU A 99 12.97 -0.26 16.93
C LEU A 99 13.74 -0.14 18.25
N ALA A 100 14.23 1.06 18.54
CA ALA A 100 14.62 1.44 19.89
C ALA A 100 13.40 2.10 20.56
N ILE A 101 13.06 1.63 21.77
CA ILE A 101 11.92 2.12 22.59
C ILE A 101 12.39 2.93 23.78
#